data_AF-A0A932GUL3-F1
#
_entry.id   AF-A0A932GUL3-F1
#
_cell.length_a   1.000
_cell.length_b   1.000
_cell.length_c   1.000
_cell.angle_alpha   90.00
_cell.angle_beta   90.00
_cell.angle_gamma   90.00
#
_symmetry.space_group_name_H-M   'P 1'
#
loop_
_entity.id
_entity.type
_entity.pdbx_description
1 polymer ?
#
loop_
_entity_poly.entity_id
_entity_poly.type
_entity_poly.pdbx_seq_one_letter_code
_entity_poly.pdbx_strand_id
1 'polypeptide(L)'
;AAPLILEGVRTAAVQSVGLTAVAALIGAGGLGWFIFQGLGQAAADLILLGAIPIIVLALLVDAVMRAIITLATPKGLGVGKQ
;
A
#
# COMPACT_ATOMS: atom_id res chain seq x y z
N ALA A 1 -6.54 -23.19 -4.57
CA ALA A 1 -7.18 -22.37 -3.52
C ALA A 1 -6.20 -21.39 -2.88
N ALA A 2 -5.05 -21.85 -2.36
CA ALA A 2 -4.06 -21.00 -1.67
C ALA A 2 -3.61 -19.72 -2.40
N PRO A 3 -3.25 -19.72 -3.71
CA PRO A 3 -2.76 -18.50 -4.36
C PRO A 3 -3.84 -17.41 -4.55
N LEU A 4 -5.12 -17.78 -4.64
CA LEU A 4 -6.22 -16.81 -4.76
C LEU A 4 -6.45 -16.05 -3.44
N ILE A 5 -6.39 -16.76 -2.31
CA ILE A 5 -6.54 -16.14 -0.98
C ILE A 5 -5.38 -15.18 -0.72
N LEU A 6 -4.16 -15.60 -1.06
CA LEU A 6 -2.93 -14.81 -0.94
C LEU A 6 -2.98 -13.50 -1.75
N GLU A 7 -3.53 -13.52 -2.97
CA GLU A 7 -3.78 -12.29 -3.75
C GLU A 7 -4.86 -11.39 -3.10
N GLY A 8 -5.89 -11.99 -2.50
CA GLY A 8 -6.86 -11.26 -1.70
C GLY A 8 -6.22 -10.54 -0.50
N VAL A 9 -5.33 -11.23 0.23
CA VAL A 9 -4.59 -10.65 1.37
C VAL A 9 -3.67 -9.52 0.92
N ARG A 10 -2.98 -9.67 -0.22
CA ARG A 10 -2.17 -8.59 -0.81
C ARG A 10 -3.00 -7.34 -1.07
N THR A 11 -4.15 -7.51 -1.71
CA THR A 11 -5.04 -6.39 -2.03
C THR A 11 -5.55 -5.73 -0.74
N ALA A 12 -5.91 -6.51 0.27
CA ALA A 12 -6.32 -6.00 1.58
C ALA A 12 -5.19 -5.22 2.27
N ALA A 13 -3.95 -5.74 2.25
CA ALA A 13 -2.80 -5.09 2.86
C ALA A 13 -2.51 -3.72 2.23
N VAL A 14 -2.53 -3.63 0.89
CA VAL A 14 -2.35 -2.34 0.18
C VAL A 14 -3.48 -1.37 0.51
N GLN A 15 -4.73 -1.84 0.58
CA GLN A 15 -5.86 -1.00 1.00
C GLN A 15 -5.71 -0.50 2.43
N SER A 16 -5.22 -1.32 3.37
CA SER A 16 -4.95 -0.90 4.75
C SER A 16 -3.93 0.24 4.85
N VAL A 17 -2.93 0.27 3.96
CA VAL A 17 -1.99 1.41 3.86
C VAL A 17 -2.73 2.69 3.45
N GLY A 18 -3.63 2.59 2.46
CA GLY A 18 -4.51 3.70 2.07
C GLY A 18 -5.42 4.18 3.21
N LEU A 19 -6.02 3.25 3.95
CA LEU A 19 -6.85 3.55 5.12
C LEU A 19 -6.05 4.23 6.24
N THR A 20 -4.78 3.90 6.39
CA THR A 20 -3.88 4.55 7.36
C THR A 20 -3.69 6.03 7.03
N ALA A 21 -3.64 6.39 5.74
CA ALA A 21 -3.60 7.81 5.35
C ALA A 21 -4.87 8.53 5.82
N VAL A 22 -6.04 7.93 5.62
CA VAL A 22 -7.35 8.49 6.05
C VAL A 22 -7.47 8.51 7.58
N ALA A 23 -6.91 7.54 8.29
CA ALA A 23 -6.95 7.47 9.75
C ALA A 23 -6.29 8.68 10.44
N ALA A 24 -5.43 9.43 9.74
CA ALA A 24 -4.92 10.69 10.24
C ALA A 24 -6.04 11.73 10.54
N LEU A 25 -7.21 11.63 9.88
CA LEU A 25 -8.37 12.50 10.14
C LEU A 25 -8.96 12.31 11.54
N ILE A 26 -8.93 11.09 12.09
CA ILE A 26 -9.46 10.80 13.42
C ILE A 26 -8.40 10.99 14.52
N GLY A 27 -7.26 11.62 14.20
CA GLY A 27 -6.20 11.89 15.16
C GLY A 27 -5.24 10.71 15.40
N ALA A 28 -5.27 9.67 14.56
CA ALA A 28 -4.32 8.55 14.67
C ALA A 28 -2.86 8.97 14.38
N GLY A 29 -2.65 10.15 13.79
CA GLY A 29 -1.33 10.68 13.43
C GLY A 29 -0.74 10.03 12.18
N GLY A 30 0.60 10.00 12.10
CA GLY A 30 1.34 9.39 10.98
C GLY A 30 1.50 10.29 9.75
N LEU A 31 1.88 9.70 8.62
CA LEU A 31 2.20 10.42 7.38
C LEU A 31 0.99 11.13 6.75
N GLY A 32 -0.22 10.61 6.98
CA GLY A 32 -1.47 11.23 6.51
C GLY A 32 -1.73 12.60 7.13
N TRP A 33 -1.12 12.89 8.28
CA TRP A 33 -1.22 14.19 8.93
C TRP A 33 -0.73 15.34 8.04
N PHE A 34 0.39 15.14 7.33
CA PHE A 34 0.95 16.15 6.42
C PHE A 34 0.04 16.41 5.22
N ILE A 35 -0.66 15.39 4.73
CA ILE A 35 -1.65 15.51 3.66
C ILE A 35 -2.77 16.45 4.10
N PHE A 36 -3.37 16.19 5.27
CA PHE A 36 -4.50 17.00 5.74
C PHE A 36 -4.10 18.39 6.20
N GLN A 37 -2.91 18.56 6.79
CA GLN A 37 -2.36 19.88 7.05
C GLN A 37 -2.15 20.67 5.76
N GLY A 38 -1.53 20.07 4.74
CA GLY A 38 -1.32 20.72 3.44
C GLY A 38 -2.64 21.10 2.78
N LEU A 39 -3.67 20.24 2.86
CA LEU A 39 -5.01 20.56 2.39
C LEU A 39 -5.62 21.75 3.15
N GLY A 40 -5.50 21.79 4.48
CA GLY A 40 -6.01 22.88 5.30
C GLY A 40 -5.31 24.22 5.06
N GLN A 41 -4.06 24.21 4.58
CA GLN A 41 -3.27 25.41 4.27
C GLN A 41 -3.18 25.71 2.77
N ALA A 42 -3.87 24.94 1.91
CA ALA A 42 -3.73 24.97 0.45
C ALA A 42 -2.26 24.89 -0.04
N ALA A 43 -1.40 24.22 0.73
CA ALA A 43 0.03 24.09 0.48
C ALA A 43 0.33 22.74 -0.16
N ALA A 44 0.52 22.73 -1.49
CA ALA A 44 0.80 21.51 -2.25
C ALA A 44 2.09 20.80 -1.79
N ASP A 45 3.10 21.56 -1.36
CA ASP A 45 4.37 21.00 -0.89
C ASP A 45 4.18 20.10 0.35
N LEU A 46 3.30 20.49 1.27
CA LEU A 46 2.98 19.69 2.46
C LEU A 46 2.15 18.44 2.11
N ILE A 47 1.25 18.56 1.13
CA ILE A 47 0.48 17.42 0.62
C ILE A 47 1.44 16.39 0.03
N LEU A 48 2.37 16.83 -0.82
CA LEU A 48 3.36 15.98 -1.46
C LEU A 48 4.33 15.36 -0.44
N LEU A 49 4.72 16.12 0.59
CA LEU A 49 5.55 15.62 1.69
C LEU A 49 4.94 14.41 2.39
N GLY A 50 3.61 14.37 2.56
CA GLY A 50 2.91 13.20 3.12
C GLY A 50 2.60 12.13 2.07
N ALA A 51 2.15 12.52 0.88
CA ALA A 51 1.69 11.61 -0.15
C ALA A 51 2.82 10.75 -0.74
N ILE A 52 3.98 11.35 -1.04
CA ILE A 52 5.12 10.63 -1.62
C ILE A 52 5.58 9.45 -0.74
N PRO A 53 5.88 9.62 0.56
CA PRO A 53 6.32 8.50 1.39
C PRO A 53 5.19 7.48 1.62
N ILE A 54 3.91 7.88 1.64
CA ILE A 54 2.79 6.92 1.69
C ILE A 54 2.74 6.05 0.44
N ILE A 55 2.88 6.65 -0.75
CA ILE A 55 2.90 5.92 -2.02
C ILE A 55 4.09 4.95 -2.04
N VAL A 56 5.27 5.41 -1.63
CA VAL A 56 6.47 4.54 -1.54
C VAL A 56 6.21 3.37 -0.59
N LEU A 57 5.64 3.61 0.59
CA LEU A 57 5.31 2.56 1.54
C LEU A 57 4.28 1.56 0.97
N ALA A 58 3.24 2.05 0.30
CA ALA A 58 2.22 1.21 -0.33
C ALA A 58 2.84 0.30 -1.41
N LEU A 59 3.73 0.84 -2.24
CA LEU A 59 4.48 0.06 -3.24
C LEU A 59 5.42 -0.96 -2.59
N LEU A 60 6.05 -0.60 -1.47
CA LEU A 60 6.94 -1.50 -0.72
C LEU A 60 6.14 -2.67 -0.14
N VAL A 61 4.98 -2.41 0.47
CA VAL A 61 4.06 -3.45 0.96
C VAL A 61 3.57 -4.33 -0.18
N ASP A 62 3.17 -3.74 -1.30
CA ASP A 62 2.75 -4.49 -2.50
C ASP A 62 3.86 -5.41 -3.01
N ALA A 63 5.09 -4.90 -3.12
CA ALA A 63 6.25 -5.65 -3.59
C ALA A 63 6.63 -6.80 -2.63
N VAL A 64 6.61 -6.55 -1.32
CA VAL A 64 6.86 -7.57 -0.30
C VAL A 64 5.80 -8.67 -0.36
N MET A 65 4.53 -8.29 -0.46
CA MET A 65 3.43 -9.26 -0.59
C MET A 65 3.58 -10.08 -1.87
N ARG A 66 3.89 -9.47 -3.01
CA ARG A 66 4.18 -10.20 -4.26
C ARG A 66 5.34 -11.17 -4.08
N ALA A 67 6.43 -10.75 -3.46
CA ALA A 67 7.58 -11.62 -3.20
C ALA A 67 7.18 -12.84 -2.34
N ILE A 68 6.40 -12.62 -1.27
CA ILE A 68 5.85 -13.68 -0.43
C ILE A 68 4.98 -14.64 -1.25
N ILE A 69 4.09 -14.13 -2.11
CA ILE A 69 3.24 -14.95 -2.98
C ILE A 69 4.10 -15.80 -3.92
N THR A 70 5.12 -15.22 -4.55
CA THR A 70 6.01 -15.95 -5.47
C THR A 70 6.89 -16.99 -4.79
N LEU A 71 7.22 -16.80 -3.51
CA LEU A 71 7.98 -17.77 -2.72
C LEU A 71 7.08 -18.90 -2.20
N ALA A 72 5.89 -18.56 -1.72
CA ALA A 72 4.89 -19.50 -1.21
C ALA A 72 4.24 -20.33 -2.33
N THR A 73 4.27 -19.84 -3.57
CA THR A 73 3.80 -20.56 -4.75
C THR A 73 5.00 -21.15 -5.50
N PRO A 74 5.41 -22.41 -5.26
CA PRO A 74 6.52 -23.02 -5.99
C PRO A 74 6.22 -23.05 -7.49
N LYS A 75 7.26 -22.79 -8.30
CA LYS A 75 7.26 -22.61 -9.76
C LYS A 75 6.94 -23.89 -10.57
N GLY A 76 5.99 -24.71 -10.11
CA GLY A 76 5.60 -25.97 -10.75
C GLY A 76 4.59 -25.83 -11.91
N LEU A 77 4.01 -24.66 -12.15
CA LEU A 77 3.21 -24.39 -13.34
C LEU A 77 4.00 -23.43 -14.22
N GLY A 78 4.81 -24.06 -15.07
CA GLY A 78 5.50 -23.39 -16.15
C GLY A 78 4.55 -22.48 -16.90
N VAL A 79 5.08 -21.30 -17.21
CA VAL A 79 4.65 -20.43 -18.30
C VAL A 79 4.41 -21.30 -19.53
N GLY A 80 3.19 -21.80 -19.67
CA GLY A 80 2.66 -22.25 -20.93
C GLY A 80 2.47 -21.00 -21.75
N LYS A 81 3.39 -20.80 -22.69
CA LYS A 81 3.23 -19.87 -23.80
C LYS A 81 1.81 -19.98 -24.35
N GLN A 82 1.03 -18.93 -24.19
CA GLN A 82 -0.05 -18.58 -25.11
C GLN A 82 0.05 -17.08 -25.33
#